data_AF-A0A660UV24-F1
#
_entry.id   AF-A0A660UV24-F1
#
_cell.length_a   1.000
_cell.length_b   1.000
_cell.length_c   1.000
_cell.angle_alpha   90.00
_cell.angle_beta   90.00
_cell.angle_gamma   90.00
#
_symmetry.space_group_name_H-M   'P 1'
#
loop_
_entity.id
_entity.type
_entity.pdbx_description
1 polymer ?
#
loop_
_entity_poly.entity_id
_entity_poly.type
_entity_poly.pdbx_seq_one_letter_code
_entity_poly.pdbx_strand_id
1 'polypeptide(L)'
;QVAFQENVDNAVSKTVNLPHNATVEGIDKILQLAYDLETKGITVYRDRCREKQVISAVNEIPSPVPTSLPRGRPRKTTGTTIKAKTGCGSLFVTLNKDDKGLFEIFTNLGKAGGCPSQSEATARILSIALRSGVEPEILIEQLKGIRCLSTVARRKSNSEINVLSCPDAIARALEEALGNDFVSVTDAFMRKCPECNSKLRREAGCNVCDNCGFSKCG
;
A
#
# COMPACT_ATOMS: atom_id res chain seq x y z
N GLN A 1 31.43 17.32 21.10
CA GLN A 1 30.70 17.90 22.25
C GLN A 1 31.63 18.80 23.06
N VAL A 2 32.75 18.26 23.57
CA VAL A 2 33.76 19.02 24.35
C VAL A 2 34.20 20.31 23.68
N ALA A 3 34.61 20.27 22.40
CA ALA A 3 35.01 21.47 21.66
C ALA A 3 33.96 22.61 21.64
N PHE A 4 32.66 22.27 21.70
CA PHE A 4 31.61 23.27 21.85
C PHE A 4 31.42 23.69 23.31
N GLN A 5 31.54 22.75 24.25
CA GLN A 5 31.34 23.00 25.68
C GLN A 5 32.35 23.98 26.27
N GLU A 6 33.57 24.04 25.73
CA GLU A 6 34.62 25.00 26.12
C GLU A 6 34.21 26.47 25.89
N ASN A 7 33.33 26.72 24.93
CA ASN A 7 32.91 28.06 24.52
C ASN A 7 31.47 28.38 24.93
N VAL A 8 30.85 27.55 25.78
CA VAL A 8 29.44 27.68 26.19
C VAL A 8 29.30 27.59 27.71
N ASP A 9 28.74 28.65 28.28
CA ASP A 9 28.42 28.80 29.71
C ASP A 9 27.31 27.84 30.18
N ASN A 10 26.36 27.53 29.30
CA ASN A 10 25.31 26.55 29.49
C ASN A 10 25.75 25.12 29.08
N ALA A 11 24.90 24.12 29.34
CA ALA A 11 25.17 22.74 28.94
C ALA A 11 24.88 22.50 27.45
N VAL A 12 25.67 21.61 26.81
CA VAL A 12 25.46 21.19 25.41
C VAL A 12 24.60 19.93 25.34
N SER A 13 23.39 20.03 24.80
CA SER A 13 22.49 18.88 24.59
C SER A 13 22.86 18.09 23.33
N LYS A 14 23.70 17.07 23.48
CA LYS A 14 24.07 16.16 22.39
C LYS A 14 24.02 14.70 22.83
N THR A 15 23.37 13.87 22.01
CA THR A 15 23.35 12.42 22.16
C THR A 15 24.55 11.76 21.48
N VAL A 16 25.26 10.88 22.19
CA VAL A 16 26.21 9.90 21.64
C VAL A 16 25.42 8.67 21.21
N ASN A 17 25.30 8.49 19.90
CA ASN A 17 24.61 7.32 19.33
C ASN A 17 25.58 6.15 19.21
N LEU A 18 25.20 4.99 19.74
CA LEU A 18 25.99 3.77 19.75
C LEU A 18 25.33 2.67 18.91
N PRO A 19 26.12 1.78 18.28
CA PRO A 19 25.56 0.65 17.55
C PRO A 19 24.85 -0.34 18.48
N HIS A 20 23.98 -1.18 17.92
CA HIS A 20 23.19 -2.15 18.69
C HIS A 20 24.04 -3.10 19.54
N ASN A 21 25.21 -3.49 19.04
CA ASN A 21 26.15 -4.40 19.72
C ASN A 21 27.04 -3.69 20.76
N ALA A 22 26.84 -2.41 21.04
CA ALA A 22 27.61 -1.71 22.06
C ALA A 22 27.41 -2.34 23.45
N THR A 23 28.52 -2.59 24.13
CA THR A 23 28.55 -3.26 25.43
C THR A 23 28.43 -2.27 26.58
N VAL A 24 28.17 -2.79 27.77
CA VAL A 24 28.07 -1.98 29.00
C VAL A 24 29.42 -1.32 29.31
N GLU A 25 30.52 -2.02 29.11
CA GLU A 25 31.88 -1.49 29.32
C GLU A 25 32.20 -0.36 28.33
N GLY A 26 31.69 -0.44 27.11
CA GLY A 26 31.81 0.65 26.14
C GLY A 26 31.07 1.92 26.58
N ILE A 27 29.90 1.77 27.20
CA ILE A 27 29.12 2.89 27.75
C ILE A 27 29.83 3.47 28.97
N ASP A 28 30.34 2.63 29.88
CA ASP A 28 31.09 3.06 31.07
C ASP A 28 32.29 3.94 30.70
N LYS A 29 33.09 3.52 29.71
CA LYS A 29 34.22 4.32 29.19
C LYS A 29 33.79 5.69 28.65
N ILE A 30 32.62 5.77 28.01
CA ILE A 30 32.09 7.04 27.49
C ILE A 30 31.71 7.97 28.65
N LEU A 31 31.11 7.43 29.71
CA LEU A 31 30.74 8.20 30.89
C LEU A 31 31.97 8.70 31.65
N GLN A 32 32.98 7.84 31.85
CA GLN A 32 34.26 8.21 32.46
C GLN A 32 34.97 9.29 31.64
N LEU A 33 35.07 9.11 30.31
CA LEU A 33 35.68 10.12 29.44
C LEU A 33 34.94 11.46 29.48
N ALA A 34 33.60 11.44 29.59
CA ALA A 34 32.81 12.67 29.70
C ALA A 34 33.03 13.40 31.02
N TYR A 35 33.30 12.67 32.10
CA TYR A 35 33.68 13.20 33.40
C TYR A 35 35.10 13.79 33.37
N ASP A 36 36.06 13.05 32.83
CA ASP A 36 37.47 13.48 32.73
C ASP A 36 37.63 14.74 31.85
N LEU A 37 36.77 14.90 30.84
CA LEU A 37 36.74 16.07 29.96
C LEU A 37 35.80 17.18 30.48
N GLU A 38 35.38 17.10 31.74
CA GLU A 38 34.58 18.11 32.45
C GLU A 38 33.32 18.57 31.69
N THR A 39 32.66 17.66 30.99
CA THR A 39 31.41 17.99 30.29
C THR A 39 30.26 18.17 31.28
N LYS A 40 29.41 19.17 31.06
CA LYS A 40 28.28 19.50 31.97
C LYS A 40 27.13 18.48 31.93
N GLY A 41 27.18 17.51 31.01
CA GLY A 41 26.18 16.47 30.86
C GLY A 41 26.43 15.65 29.60
N ILE A 42 25.97 14.41 29.59
CA ILE A 42 26.06 13.53 28.43
C ILE A 42 24.78 12.72 28.30
N THR A 43 24.33 12.50 27.06
CA THR A 43 23.23 11.59 26.75
C THR A 43 23.75 10.49 25.85
N VAL A 44 23.48 9.23 26.19
CA VAL A 44 23.86 8.07 25.38
C VAL A 44 22.61 7.39 24.87
N TYR A 45 22.62 7.00 23.60
CA TYR A 45 21.56 6.22 23.00
C TYR A 45 22.15 5.03 22.25
N ARG A 46 21.85 3.82 22.72
CA ARG A 46 22.23 2.59 22.02
C ARG A 46 21.14 2.17 21.06
N ASP A 47 21.51 1.86 19.83
CA ASP A 47 20.55 1.44 18.83
C ASP A 47 19.79 0.17 19.26
N ARG A 48 18.51 0.12 18.91
CA ARG A 48 17.50 -0.88 19.31
C ARG A 48 17.38 -1.11 20.83
N CYS A 49 17.72 -0.13 21.67
CA CYS A 49 17.49 -0.22 23.12
C CYS A 49 16.02 -0.01 23.55
N ARG A 50 15.15 0.45 22.63
CA ARG A 50 13.71 0.64 22.83
C ARG A 50 12.93 -0.03 21.69
N GLU A 51 11.77 -0.61 22.00
CA GLU A 51 10.94 -1.36 21.04
C GLU A 51 10.34 -0.50 19.93
N LYS A 52 9.98 0.76 20.23
CA LYS A 52 9.45 1.72 19.24
C LYS A 52 10.46 2.84 19.01
N GLN A 53 11.09 2.84 17.85
CA GLN A 53 11.96 3.92 17.39
C GLN A 53 11.25 4.74 16.31
N VAL A 54 11.29 6.07 16.43
CA VAL A 54 10.62 6.99 15.49
C VAL A 54 11.54 7.36 14.32
N ILE A 55 12.86 7.13 14.47
CA ILE A 55 13.88 7.44 13.46
C ILE A 55 14.96 6.35 13.55
N SER A 56 14.91 5.38 12.64
CA SER A 56 16.00 4.43 12.43
C SER A 56 17.09 5.16 11.66
N ALA A 57 18.31 5.22 12.21
CA ALA A 57 19.46 5.61 11.39
C ALA A 57 19.60 4.55 10.29
N VAL A 58 19.46 4.98 9.03
CA VAL A 58 19.67 4.15 7.84
C VAL A 58 21.17 3.80 7.76
N ASN A 59 21.60 2.86 8.60
CA ASN A 59 22.94 2.25 8.56
C ASN A 59 22.85 0.75 8.26
N GLU A 60 21.69 0.26 7.87
CA GLU A 60 21.70 -0.59 6.69
C GLU A 60 21.92 0.39 5.54
N ILE A 61 23.13 0.44 4.97
CA ILE A 61 23.20 0.63 3.51
C ILE A 61 22.27 -0.47 3.04
N PRO A 62 21.06 -0.18 2.50
CA PRO A 62 20.34 -1.23 1.83
C PRO A 62 21.35 -1.71 0.81
N SER A 63 21.82 -2.97 0.92
CA SER A 63 22.53 -3.63 -0.18
C SER A 63 21.86 -3.12 -1.43
N PRO A 64 22.56 -2.37 -2.30
CA PRO A 64 21.95 -1.41 -3.22
C PRO A 64 20.74 -2.13 -3.76
N VAL A 65 19.52 -1.70 -3.33
CA VAL A 65 18.28 -2.47 -3.58
C VAL A 65 18.45 -2.88 -5.02
N PRO A 66 18.68 -4.16 -5.34
CA PRO A 66 19.26 -4.51 -6.62
C PRO A 66 18.39 -3.78 -7.59
N THR A 67 18.97 -2.83 -8.34
CA THR A 67 18.23 -2.03 -9.30
C THR A 67 17.85 -3.04 -10.35
N SER A 68 16.87 -3.87 -10.02
CA SER A 68 16.59 -5.10 -10.71
C SER A 68 15.82 -4.57 -11.89
N LEU A 69 16.59 -4.34 -12.95
CA LEU A 69 16.06 -4.05 -14.26
C LEU A 69 14.82 -4.93 -14.43
N PRO A 70 13.69 -4.35 -14.83
CA PRO A 70 12.44 -5.08 -14.91
C PRO A 70 12.68 -6.42 -15.61
N ARG A 71 12.27 -7.54 -14.99
CA ARG A 71 12.48 -8.90 -15.52
C ARG A 71 12.31 -8.93 -17.04
N GLY A 72 13.26 -9.55 -17.74
CA GLY A 72 13.24 -9.63 -19.20
C GLY A 72 11.93 -10.25 -19.70
N ARG A 73 11.40 -9.74 -20.81
CA ARG A 73 10.11 -10.21 -21.33
C ARG A 73 10.29 -11.56 -22.04
N PRO A 74 9.65 -12.65 -21.57
CA PRO A 74 9.72 -13.93 -22.25
C PRO A 74 8.92 -13.89 -23.56
N ARG A 75 9.22 -14.83 -24.48
CA ARG A 75 8.50 -14.93 -25.76
C ARG A 75 7.02 -15.28 -25.59
N LYS A 76 6.67 -16.01 -24.54
CA LYS A 76 5.30 -16.45 -24.23
C LYS A 76 5.02 -16.23 -22.75
N THR A 77 3.80 -15.79 -22.45
CA THR A 77 3.22 -15.70 -21.12
C THR A 77 1.85 -16.34 -21.15
N THR A 78 1.37 -16.78 -19.99
CA THR A 78 0.00 -17.32 -19.84
C THR A 78 -0.80 -16.35 -19.01
N GLY A 79 -2.01 -16.01 -19.44
CA GLY A 79 -2.81 -15.03 -18.72
C GLY A 79 -4.30 -15.25 -18.80
N THR A 80 -4.98 -14.56 -17.90
CA THR A 80 -6.43 -14.56 -17.77
C THR A 80 -6.94 -13.16 -18.06
N THR A 81 -8.07 -13.05 -18.76
CA THR A 81 -8.71 -11.77 -19.05
C THR A 81 -10.03 -11.67 -18.30
N ILE A 82 -10.17 -10.61 -17.51
CA ILE A 82 -11.38 -10.30 -16.76
C ILE A 82 -12.09 -9.15 -17.45
N LYS A 83 -13.42 -9.27 -17.58
CA LYS A 83 -14.29 -8.23 -18.12
C LYS A 83 -14.93 -7.46 -16.98
N ALA A 84 -14.64 -6.16 -16.91
CA ALA A 84 -15.26 -5.23 -15.97
C ALA A 84 -16.16 -4.23 -16.71
N LYS A 85 -17.28 -3.85 -16.09
CA LYS A 85 -18.19 -2.84 -16.64
C LYS A 85 -17.95 -1.50 -15.97
N THR A 86 -17.40 -0.55 -16.71
CA THR A 86 -17.13 0.82 -16.26
C THR A 86 -18.18 1.80 -16.80
N GLY A 87 -18.13 3.06 -16.37
CA GLY A 87 -18.97 4.11 -16.97
C GLY A 87 -18.63 4.44 -18.43
N CYS A 88 -17.39 4.18 -18.85
CA CYS A 88 -16.95 4.42 -20.22
C CYS A 88 -17.24 3.24 -21.16
N GLY A 89 -17.66 2.09 -20.62
CA GLY A 89 -17.90 0.86 -21.39
C GLY A 89 -17.27 -0.37 -20.73
N SER A 90 -17.21 -1.46 -21.49
CA SER A 90 -16.55 -2.71 -21.06
C SER A 90 -15.04 -2.56 -21.13
N LEU A 91 -14.38 -2.72 -19.98
CA LEU A 91 -12.93 -2.81 -19.87
C LEU A 91 -12.53 -4.28 -19.76
N PHE A 92 -11.54 -4.69 -20.53
CA PHE A 92 -10.91 -5.99 -20.43
C PHE A 92 -9.55 -5.79 -19.77
N VAL A 93 -9.32 -6.47 -18.64
CA VAL A 93 -8.06 -6.46 -17.92
C VAL A 93 -7.42 -7.84 -18.10
N THR A 94 -6.29 -7.90 -18.79
CA THR A 94 -5.54 -9.14 -18.99
C THR A 94 -4.35 -9.16 -18.05
N LEU A 95 -4.27 -10.19 -17.21
CA LEU A 95 -3.16 -10.43 -16.31
C LEU A 95 -2.36 -11.63 -16.80
N ASN A 96 -1.10 -11.38 -17.13
CA ASN A 96 -0.18 -12.39 -17.62
C ASN A 96 0.79 -12.78 -16.50
N LYS A 97 1.11 -14.07 -16.44
CA LYS A 97 2.10 -14.69 -15.55
C LYS A 97 3.24 -15.30 -16.38
N ASP A 98 4.43 -15.29 -15.81
CA ASP A 98 5.59 -16.06 -16.24
C ASP A 98 5.90 -17.16 -15.20
N ASP A 99 7.04 -17.85 -15.34
CA ASP A 99 7.49 -18.91 -14.43
C ASP A 99 7.71 -18.43 -12.98
N LYS A 100 7.78 -17.10 -12.76
CA LYS A 100 8.02 -16.47 -11.45
C LYS A 100 6.79 -15.76 -10.89
N GLY A 101 5.63 -15.85 -11.55
CA GLY A 101 4.37 -15.26 -11.08
C GLY A 101 3.85 -14.13 -11.96
N LEU A 102 3.13 -13.18 -11.37
CA LEU A 102 2.54 -12.05 -12.10
C LEU A 102 3.62 -11.25 -12.83
N PHE A 103 3.38 -10.98 -14.11
CA PHE A 103 4.40 -10.43 -15.01
C PHE A 103 3.95 -9.12 -15.65
N GLU A 104 2.79 -9.08 -16.30
CA GLU A 104 2.32 -7.84 -16.96
C GLU A 104 0.81 -7.75 -16.98
N ILE A 105 0.32 -6.51 -17.12
CA ILE A 105 -1.08 -6.15 -17.14
C ILE A 105 -1.36 -5.44 -18.46
N PHE A 106 -2.42 -5.83 -19.15
CA PHE A 106 -2.99 -5.07 -20.27
C PHE A 106 -4.41 -4.64 -19.96
N THR A 107 -4.77 -3.48 -20.49
CA THR A 107 -6.14 -3.01 -20.49
C THR A 107 -6.60 -2.67 -21.89
N ASN A 108 -7.78 -3.14 -22.26
CA ASN A 108 -8.43 -2.78 -23.51
C ASN A 108 -9.86 -2.33 -23.23
N LEU A 109 -10.21 -1.15 -23.72
CA LEU A 109 -11.57 -0.61 -23.61
C LEU A 109 -12.31 -0.89 -24.92
N GLY A 110 -13.31 -1.76 -24.88
CA GLY A 110 -13.85 -2.39 -26.09
C GLY A 110 -14.63 -1.48 -27.05
N LYS A 111 -15.07 -0.29 -26.64
CA LYS A 111 -15.74 0.69 -27.52
C LYS A 111 -14.99 2.01 -27.48
N ALA A 112 -14.99 2.75 -28.60
CA ALA A 112 -14.43 4.09 -28.69
C ALA A 112 -15.21 5.05 -27.78
N GLY A 113 -14.64 5.34 -26.61
CA GLY A 113 -15.22 6.22 -25.60
C GLY A 113 -14.38 6.21 -24.33
N GLY A 114 -14.43 7.26 -23.53
CA GLY A 114 -13.64 7.37 -22.30
C GLY A 114 -12.16 7.68 -22.54
N CYS A 115 -11.30 7.16 -21.67
CA CYS A 115 -9.88 7.52 -21.57
C CYS A 115 -8.96 6.30 -21.66
N PRO A 116 -8.95 5.58 -22.82
CA PRO A 116 -8.18 4.35 -22.99
C PRO A 116 -6.67 4.56 -22.80
N SER A 117 -6.14 5.72 -23.21
CA SER A 117 -4.73 6.07 -23.04
C SER A 117 -4.31 6.10 -21.57
N GLN A 118 -5.20 6.55 -20.68
CA GLN A 118 -4.92 6.61 -19.24
C GLN A 118 -4.92 5.22 -18.60
N SER A 119 -5.87 4.35 -18.99
CA SER A 119 -5.85 2.95 -18.53
C SER A 119 -4.62 2.21 -19.04
N GLU A 120 -4.23 2.43 -20.30
CA GLU A 120 -3.05 1.80 -20.88
C GLU A 120 -1.76 2.28 -20.22
N ALA A 121 -1.62 3.59 -19.99
CA ALA A 121 -0.48 4.15 -19.27
C ALA A 121 -0.36 3.55 -17.85
N THR A 122 -1.49 3.43 -17.15
CA THR A 122 -1.54 2.78 -15.83
C THR A 122 -1.08 1.32 -15.91
N ALA A 123 -1.61 0.55 -16.86
CA ALA A 123 -1.25 -0.87 -17.04
C ALA A 123 0.24 -1.06 -17.38
N ARG A 124 0.82 -0.18 -18.21
CA ARG A 124 2.25 -0.19 -18.56
C ARG A 124 3.14 0.06 -17.32
N ILE A 125 2.78 1.04 -16.49
CA ILE A 125 3.52 1.34 -15.25
C ILE A 125 3.43 0.17 -14.27
N LEU A 126 2.24 -0.41 -14.08
CA LEU A 126 2.05 -1.56 -13.20
C LEU A 126 2.79 -2.80 -13.70
N SER A 127 2.87 -3.00 -15.01
CA SER A 127 3.67 -4.08 -15.60
C SER A 127 5.15 -3.92 -15.28
N ILE A 128 5.68 -2.70 -15.29
CA ILE A 128 7.05 -2.42 -14.86
C ILE A 128 7.21 -2.72 -13.37
N ALA A 129 6.27 -2.27 -12.53
CA ALA A 129 6.30 -2.52 -11.09
C ALA A 129 6.34 -4.03 -10.76
N LEU A 130 5.45 -4.83 -11.36
CA LEU A 130 5.44 -6.30 -11.20
C LEU A 130 6.73 -6.96 -11.69
N ARG A 131 7.31 -6.46 -12.79
CA ARG A 131 8.59 -6.95 -13.32
C ARG A 131 9.78 -6.53 -12.45
N SER A 132 9.65 -5.47 -11.68
CA SER A 132 10.63 -4.98 -10.72
C SER A 132 10.45 -5.55 -9.31
N GLY A 133 9.54 -6.51 -9.12
CA GLY A 133 9.35 -7.21 -7.84
C GLY A 133 8.51 -6.45 -6.83
N VAL A 134 7.68 -5.48 -7.26
CA VAL A 134 6.69 -4.86 -6.37
C VAL A 134 5.59 -5.87 -6.08
N GLU A 135 5.33 -6.10 -4.78
CA GLU A 135 4.28 -6.99 -4.30
C GLU A 135 2.90 -6.54 -4.80
N PRO A 136 2.08 -7.44 -5.39
CA PRO A 136 0.77 -7.12 -5.93
C PRO A 136 -0.18 -6.45 -4.92
N GLU A 137 -0.09 -6.81 -3.65
CA GLU A 137 -0.91 -6.28 -2.55
C GLU A 137 -0.72 -4.77 -2.38
N ILE A 138 0.51 -4.27 -2.53
CA ILE A 138 0.82 -2.85 -2.50
C ILE A 138 0.13 -2.14 -3.66
N LEU A 139 0.17 -2.72 -4.85
CA LEU A 139 -0.49 -2.16 -6.04
C LEU A 139 -2.01 -2.14 -5.87
N ILE A 140 -2.59 -3.21 -5.32
CA ILE A 140 -4.02 -3.31 -5.02
C ILE A 140 -4.43 -2.19 -4.07
N GLU A 141 -3.69 -1.98 -2.97
CA GLU A 141 -3.98 -0.92 -2.00
C GLU A 141 -4.01 0.47 -2.65
N GLN A 142 -3.08 0.76 -3.56
CA GLN A 142 -3.01 2.06 -4.24
C GLN A 142 -4.14 2.26 -5.27
N LEU A 143 -4.61 1.19 -5.92
CA LEU A 143 -5.55 1.28 -7.04
C LEU A 143 -7.01 1.08 -6.62
N LYS A 144 -7.26 0.25 -5.61
CA LYS A 144 -8.60 -0.14 -5.17
C LYS A 144 -9.33 1.06 -4.60
N GLY A 145 -10.58 1.25 -5.03
CA GLY A 145 -11.40 2.37 -4.55
C GLY A 145 -11.22 3.69 -5.32
N ILE A 146 -10.23 3.82 -6.21
CA ILE A 146 -10.11 4.99 -7.08
C ILE A 146 -11.39 5.15 -7.91
N ARG A 147 -11.91 6.37 -7.98
CA ARG A 147 -13.19 6.67 -8.64
C ARG A 147 -12.98 7.45 -9.93
N CYS A 148 -13.76 7.10 -10.94
CA CYS A 148 -13.85 7.85 -12.20
C CYS A 148 -15.20 8.56 -12.28
N LEU A 149 -15.22 9.83 -12.71
CA LEU A 149 -16.44 10.62 -12.84
C LEU A 149 -17.47 9.94 -13.75
N SER A 150 -17.04 9.39 -14.90
CA SER A 150 -17.93 8.67 -15.82
C SER A 150 -18.60 7.46 -15.16
N THR A 151 -17.86 6.70 -14.37
CA THR A 151 -18.36 5.52 -13.66
C THR A 151 -19.31 5.91 -12.54
N VAL A 152 -18.97 6.94 -11.76
CA VAL A 152 -19.82 7.45 -10.68
C VAL A 152 -21.12 8.03 -11.24
N ALA A 153 -21.05 8.85 -12.28
CA ALA A 153 -22.22 9.50 -12.89
C ALA A 153 -23.19 8.49 -13.49
N ARG A 154 -22.67 7.49 -14.22
CA ARG A 154 -23.51 6.52 -14.94
C ARG A 154 -23.98 5.34 -14.10
N ARG A 155 -23.40 5.11 -12.91
CA ARG A 155 -23.80 4.01 -12.02
C ARG A 155 -25.24 4.13 -11.54
N LYS A 156 -25.76 5.34 -11.33
CA LYS A 156 -27.17 5.53 -10.92
C LYS A 156 -28.16 5.03 -11.98
N SER A 157 -27.79 5.15 -13.26
CA SER A 157 -28.62 4.78 -14.40
C SER A 157 -28.27 3.42 -15.01
N ASN A 158 -27.17 2.79 -14.60
CA ASN A 158 -26.72 1.50 -15.13
C ASN A 158 -26.19 0.61 -14.00
N SER A 159 -27.01 -0.38 -13.61
CA SER A 159 -26.71 -1.35 -12.57
C SER A 159 -25.67 -2.40 -12.98
N GLU A 160 -25.34 -2.54 -14.26
CA GLU A 160 -24.28 -3.45 -14.70
C GLU A 160 -22.88 -2.97 -14.27
N ILE A 161 -22.72 -1.67 -13.94
CA ILE A 161 -21.43 -1.07 -13.58
C ILE A 161 -20.92 -1.63 -12.25
N ASN A 162 -19.99 -2.58 -12.33
CA ASN A 162 -19.53 -3.40 -11.21
C ASN A 162 -18.17 -2.98 -10.61
N VAL A 163 -17.54 -1.93 -11.16
CA VAL A 163 -16.25 -1.35 -10.69
C VAL A 163 -16.36 0.18 -10.50
N LEU A 164 -15.38 0.82 -9.85
CA LEU A 164 -15.38 2.28 -9.59
C LEU A 164 -14.62 3.10 -10.64
N SER A 165 -13.65 2.49 -11.33
CA SER A 165 -12.79 3.10 -12.33
C SER A 165 -11.97 2.03 -13.07
N CYS A 166 -11.17 2.40 -14.06
CA CYS A 166 -10.22 1.47 -14.67
C CYS A 166 -9.13 1.01 -13.67
N PRO A 167 -8.51 1.88 -12.85
CA PRO A 167 -7.63 1.46 -11.76
C PRO A 167 -8.28 0.48 -10.77
N ASP A 168 -9.50 0.76 -10.31
CA ASP A 168 -10.22 -0.15 -9.39
C ASP A 168 -10.53 -1.51 -10.05
N ALA A 169 -10.79 -1.53 -11.35
CA ALA A 169 -10.94 -2.77 -12.11
C ALA A 169 -9.64 -3.58 -12.18
N ILE A 170 -8.49 -2.91 -12.37
CA ILE A 170 -7.17 -3.56 -12.34
C ILE A 170 -6.89 -4.14 -10.95
N ALA A 171 -7.19 -3.39 -9.89
CA ALA A 171 -7.01 -3.86 -8.51
C ALA A 171 -7.81 -5.13 -8.23
N ARG A 172 -9.08 -5.17 -8.61
CA ARG A 172 -9.94 -6.35 -8.44
C ARG A 172 -9.46 -7.55 -9.26
N ALA A 173 -8.98 -7.29 -10.48
CA ALA A 173 -8.39 -8.34 -11.29
C ALA A 173 -7.14 -8.94 -10.62
N LEU A 174 -6.29 -8.10 -10.02
CA LEU A 174 -5.12 -8.56 -9.27
C LEU A 174 -5.53 -9.39 -8.04
N GLU A 175 -6.54 -8.95 -7.29
CA GLU A 175 -7.09 -9.72 -6.16
C GLU A 175 -7.57 -11.12 -6.62
N GLU A 176 -8.30 -11.19 -7.72
CA GLU A 176 -8.77 -12.46 -8.29
C GLU A 176 -7.60 -13.36 -8.71
N ALA A 177 -6.55 -12.77 -9.29
CA ALA A 177 -5.35 -13.51 -9.70
C ALA A 177 -4.50 -14.05 -8.53
N LEU A 178 -4.70 -13.51 -7.33
CA LEU A 178 -4.11 -13.98 -6.06
C LEU A 178 -4.97 -15.03 -5.36
N GLY A 179 -6.16 -15.35 -5.90
CA GLY A 179 -7.07 -16.34 -5.33
C GLY A 179 -8.13 -15.77 -4.40
N ASN A 180 -8.29 -14.45 -4.33
CA ASN A 180 -9.41 -13.83 -3.61
C ASN A 180 -10.67 -13.84 -4.51
N ASP A 181 -11.84 -14.13 -3.93
CA ASP A 181 -13.09 -14.08 -4.68
C ASP A 181 -13.37 -12.65 -5.20
N PHE A 182 -13.84 -12.55 -6.44
CA PHE A 182 -14.27 -11.26 -7.00
C PHE A 182 -15.52 -10.75 -6.25
N VAL A 183 -15.33 -9.79 -5.36
CA VAL A 183 -16.44 -9.07 -4.72
C VAL A 183 -16.80 -7.88 -5.60
N SER A 184 -18.01 -7.87 -6.17
CA SER A 184 -18.47 -6.73 -6.97
C SER A 184 -18.57 -5.48 -6.08
N VAL A 185 -18.38 -4.28 -6.66
CA VAL A 185 -18.58 -3.04 -5.89
C VAL A 185 -20.02 -2.93 -5.37
N THR A 186 -20.99 -3.44 -6.13
CA THR A 186 -22.39 -3.52 -5.70
C THR A 186 -22.57 -4.36 -4.43
N ASP A 187 -21.79 -5.42 -4.26
CA ASP A 187 -21.79 -6.25 -3.05
C ASP A 187 -21.00 -5.61 -1.91
N ALA A 188 -19.89 -4.92 -2.21
CA ALA A 188 -19.07 -4.25 -1.19
C ALA A 188 -19.78 -3.06 -0.51
N PHE A 189 -20.73 -2.40 -1.21
CA PHE A 189 -21.60 -1.37 -0.63
C PHE A 189 -22.92 -1.91 -0.08
N MET A 190 -23.25 -3.18 -0.29
CA MET A 190 -24.36 -3.81 0.43
C MET A 190 -23.97 -3.93 1.89
N ARG A 191 -24.60 -3.12 2.74
CA ARG A 191 -24.54 -3.28 4.18
C ARG A 191 -25.16 -4.63 4.50
N LYS A 192 -24.33 -5.65 4.75
CA LYS A 192 -24.77 -6.96 5.20
C LYS A 192 -24.93 -6.92 6.71
N CYS A 193 -25.96 -7.60 7.19
CA CYS A 193 -26.22 -7.76 8.62
C CYS A 193 -25.05 -8.53 9.25
N PRO A 194 -24.43 -8.05 10.33
CA PRO A 194 -23.33 -8.75 10.97
C PRO A 194 -23.77 -10.06 11.63
N GLU A 195 -25.06 -10.26 11.89
CA GLU A 195 -25.56 -11.48 12.54
C GLU A 195 -26.00 -12.55 11.54
N CYS A 196 -26.74 -12.19 10.50
CA CYS A 196 -27.34 -13.17 9.59
C CYS A 196 -26.95 -12.98 8.11
N ASN A 197 -26.04 -12.06 7.82
CA ASN A 197 -25.54 -11.74 6.47
C ASN A 197 -26.60 -11.25 5.45
N SER A 198 -27.86 -11.07 5.87
CA SER A 198 -28.93 -10.52 5.04
C SER A 198 -28.74 -9.03 4.75
N LYS A 199 -29.40 -8.52 3.73
CA LYS A 199 -29.32 -7.10 3.34
C LYS A 199 -29.90 -6.19 4.43
N LEU A 200 -29.18 -5.12 4.78
CA LEU A 200 -29.66 -4.07 5.70
C LEU A 200 -30.37 -2.96 4.93
N ARG A 201 -31.51 -2.51 5.45
CA ARG A 201 -32.23 -1.30 5.04
C ARG A 201 -31.82 -0.14 5.94
N ARG A 202 -31.87 1.10 5.44
CA ARG A 202 -31.66 2.30 6.26
C ARG A 202 -33.01 2.94 6.57
N GLU A 203 -33.33 3.12 7.84
CA GLU A 203 -34.58 3.72 8.32
C GLU A 203 -34.28 4.63 9.52
N ALA A 204 -34.78 5.86 9.49
CA ALA A 204 -34.61 6.85 10.57
C ALA A 204 -33.15 7.05 11.05
N GLY A 205 -32.16 6.91 10.16
CA GLY A 205 -30.73 7.03 10.51
C GLY A 205 -30.09 5.75 11.05
N CYS A 206 -30.84 4.64 11.10
CA CYS A 206 -30.35 3.35 11.56
C CYS A 206 -30.26 2.34 10.41
N ASN A 207 -29.27 1.45 10.47
CA ASN A 207 -29.25 0.23 9.67
C ASN A 207 -30.14 -0.80 10.35
N VAL A 208 -31.10 -1.37 9.65
CA VAL A 208 -32.08 -2.33 10.17
C VAL A 208 -32.08 -3.59 9.29
N CYS A 209 -32.09 -4.77 9.93
CA CYS A 209 -32.19 -6.06 9.26
C CYS A 209 -33.60 -6.63 9.41
N ASP A 210 -34.33 -6.78 8.31
CA ASP A 210 -35.69 -7.34 8.32
C ASP A 210 -35.72 -8.87 8.57
N ASN A 211 -34.56 -9.56 8.51
CA ASN A 211 -34.47 -11.02 8.69
C ASN A 211 -34.21 -11.47 10.14
N CYS A 212 -33.36 -10.75 10.89
CA CYS A 212 -33.00 -11.10 12.27
C CYS A 212 -33.29 -10.00 13.30
N GLY A 213 -33.74 -8.83 12.85
CA GLY A 213 -34.03 -7.70 13.74
C GLY A 213 -32.82 -6.86 14.17
N PHE A 214 -31.60 -7.17 13.71
CA PHE A 214 -30.42 -6.36 13.98
C PHE A 214 -30.66 -4.89 13.61
N SER A 215 -30.39 -3.97 14.54
CA SER A 215 -30.40 -2.53 14.25
C SER A 215 -29.20 -1.80 14.85
N LYS A 216 -28.59 -0.88 14.08
CA LYS A 216 -27.49 -0.03 14.55
C LYS A 216 -27.58 1.37 13.94
N CYS A 217 -27.69 2.38 14.79
CA CYS A 217 -27.79 3.78 14.40
C CYS A 217 -26.42 4.43 14.19
N GLY A 218 -26.32 5.31 13.19
CA GLY A 218 -25.07 5.97 12.79
C GLY A 218 -25.24 6.95 11.64
#